data_AF-A0A4R6YMN6-F1
#
_entry.id   AF-A0A4R6YMN6-F1
#
_cell.length_a   1.000
_cell.length_b   1.000
_cell.length_c   1.000
_cell.angle_alpha   90.00
_cell.angle_beta   90.00
_cell.angle_gamma   90.00
#
_symmetry.space_group_name_H-M   'P 1'
#
loop_
_entity.id
_entity.type
_entity.pdbx_description
1 polymer ?
#
loop_
_entity_poly.entity_id
_entity_poly.type
_entity_poly.pdbx_seq_one_letter_code
_entity_poly.pdbx_strand_id
1 'polypeptide(L)'
;MVVLAKFGGFLVLGLGSVMVLAAADGPQLRKQRLPAKASVGAQALPGAQFEFSCHPARDGALSISLILAQPDSLKGFALDVFEGPDGAGEQRDLAQWSVDTRGDGINVKGPISGWYGVDGDGFVLSRAEPNNRAGALHQLGKVLADTQARRLRLAVSPPTAGAPLQAEVLLDGQQTALAELLKPCLKP
;
A
#
# COMPACT_ATOMS: atom_id res chain seq x y z
N MET A 1 -40.18 -70.23 31.45
CA MET A 1 -38.95 -70.47 32.25
C MET A 1 -38.03 -69.27 32.03
N VAL A 2 -37.64 -68.65 33.13
CA VAL A 2 -36.85 -67.40 33.25
C VAL A 2 -35.40 -67.67 32.84
N VAL A 3 -34.73 -66.77 32.12
CA VAL A 3 -33.35 -66.32 32.44
C VAL A 3 -33.14 -64.86 32.02
N LEU A 4 -32.62 -64.12 33.00
CA LEU A 4 -32.23 -62.73 33.07
C LEU A 4 -30.80 -62.54 32.48
N ALA A 5 -30.48 -61.41 31.86
CA ALA A 5 -29.10 -60.89 31.87
C ALA A 5 -29.04 -59.37 31.68
N LYS A 6 -28.66 -58.69 32.76
CA LYS A 6 -28.27 -57.28 32.86
C LYS A 6 -26.78 -57.14 32.53
N PHE A 7 -26.40 -56.18 31.67
CA PHE A 7 -25.12 -55.47 31.66
C PHE A 7 -25.43 -54.10 31.01
N GLY A 8 -25.21 -52.93 31.60
CA GLY A 8 -24.17 -52.54 32.55
C GLY A 8 -23.02 -51.90 31.79
N GLY A 9 -23.18 -50.67 31.30
CA GLY A 9 -22.15 -49.95 30.54
C GLY A 9 -22.40 -48.44 30.53
N PHE A 10 -21.90 -47.76 31.57
CA PHE A 10 -21.78 -46.31 31.62
C PHE A 10 -20.73 -45.86 30.59
N LEU A 11 -21.14 -45.09 29.57
CA LEU A 11 -20.22 -44.37 28.70
C LEU A 11 -20.18 -42.90 29.15
N VAL A 12 -19.15 -42.54 29.90
CA VAL A 12 -18.87 -41.15 30.29
C VAL A 12 -18.17 -40.49 29.09
N LEU A 13 -18.92 -39.73 28.30
CA LEU A 13 -18.36 -38.82 27.29
C LEU A 13 -17.74 -37.62 28.00
N GLY A 14 -16.44 -37.70 28.25
CA GLY A 14 -15.64 -36.55 28.67
C GLY A 14 -15.60 -35.51 27.57
N LEU A 15 -16.33 -34.42 27.76
CA LEU A 15 -16.21 -33.18 27.00
C LEU A 15 -14.84 -32.56 27.31
N GLY A 16 -13.82 -33.02 26.58
CA GLY A 16 -12.53 -32.35 26.53
C GLY A 16 -12.70 -31.01 25.83
N SER A 17 -12.76 -29.93 26.60
CA SER A 17 -12.68 -28.56 26.08
C SER A 17 -11.33 -28.38 25.39
N VAL A 18 -11.33 -28.46 24.06
CA VAL A 18 -10.20 -28.00 23.26
C VAL A 18 -10.13 -26.49 23.45
N MET A 19 -9.20 -26.03 24.29
CA MET A 19 -8.85 -24.61 24.33
C MET A 19 -8.27 -24.26 22.96
N VAL A 20 -9.07 -23.60 22.12
CA VAL A 20 -8.58 -22.93 20.93
C VAL A 20 -7.67 -21.81 21.42
N LEU A 21 -6.36 -22.01 21.36
CA LEU A 21 -5.42 -20.89 21.44
C LEU A 21 -5.69 -20.02 20.21
N ALA A 22 -6.40 -18.91 20.42
CA ALA A 22 -6.36 -17.80 19.47
C ALA A 22 -4.91 -17.32 19.44
N ALA A 23 -4.17 -17.72 18.41
CA ALA A 23 -2.93 -17.03 18.06
C ALA A 23 -3.31 -15.55 17.93
N ALA A 24 -2.73 -14.70 18.78
CA ALA A 24 -2.86 -13.27 18.62
C ALA A 24 -2.24 -12.92 17.26
N ASP A 25 -3.08 -12.73 16.25
CA ASP A 25 -2.65 -12.25 14.95
C ASP A 25 -1.82 -10.99 15.20
N GLY A 26 -0.54 -11.06 14.84
CA GLY A 26 0.36 -9.92 14.95
C GLY A 26 -0.21 -8.72 14.18
N PRO A 27 0.37 -7.52 14.35
CA PRO A 27 -0.10 -6.32 13.68
C PRO A 27 -0.24 -6.55 12.16
N GLN A 28 -1.49 -6.69 11.69
CA GLN A 28 -1.80 -7.08 10.32
C GLN A 28 -1.48 -5.97 9.32
N LEU A 29 -1.11 -6.34 8.09
CA LEU A 29 -0.98 -5.42 6.97
C LEU A 29 -2.34 -4.79 6.67
N ARG A 30 -2.38 -3.46 6.64
CA ARG A 30 -3.56 -2.69 6.29
C ARG A 30 -3.31 -1.96 4.98
N LYS A 31 -4.31 -1.94 4.10
CA LYS A 31 -4.26 -1.32 2.78
C LYS A 31 -5.51 -0.50 2.52
N GLN A 32 -5.37 0.59 1.76
CA GLN A 32 -6.48 1.34 1.18
C GLN A 32 -6.12 1.75 -0.23
N ARG A 33 -7.01 1.48 -1.18
CA ARG A 33 -6.87 1.92 -2.57
C ARG A 33 -7.80 3.09 -2.85
N LEU A 34 -7.30 4.08 -3.56
CA LEU A 34 -8.06 5.21 -4.06
C LEU A 34 -7.91 5.31 -5.58
N PRO A 35 -8.99 5.54 -6.34
CA PRO A 35 -8.90 5.75 -7.78
C PRO A 35 -8.10 7.02 -8.07
N ALA A 36 -7.23 6.95 -9.07
CA ALA A 36 -6.35 8.04 -9.47
C ALA A 36 -6.55 8.38 -10.95
N LYS A 37 -6.16 9.60 -11.32
CA LYS A 37 -5.92 9.95 -12.71
C LYS A 37 -4.43 9.79 -12.97
N ALA A 38 -4.05 9.23 -14.11
CA ALA A 38 -2.65 9.18 -14.52
C ALA A 38 -2.49 9.53 -16.00
N SER A 39 -1.31 10.02 -16.37
CA SER A 39 -0.96 10.36 -17.74
C SER A 39 0.54 10.28 -18.01
N VAL A 40 0.91 10.06 -19.26
CA VAL A 40 2.28 10.28 -19.78
C VAL A 40 2.18 11.34 -20.86
N GLY A 41 2.70 12.54 -20.59
CA GLY A 41 2.46 13.70 -21.45
C GLY A 41 0.96 13.98 -21.61
N ALA A 42 0.46 14.03 -22.84
CA ALA A 42 -0.95 14.26 -23.14
C ALA A 42 -1.82 12.98 -23.09
N GLN A 43 -1.21 11.81 -22.95
CA GLN A 43 -1.94 10.55 -22.97
C GLN A 43 -2.46 10.20 -21.58
N ALA A 44 -3.78 10.17 -21.41
CA ALA A 44 -4.42 9.67 -20.18
C ALA A 44 -4.34 8.14 -20.10
N LEU A 45 -4.16 7.63 -18.88
CA LEU A 45 -4.05 6.21 -18.57
C LEU A 45 -5.28 5.75 -17.79
N PRO A 46 -6.03 4.75 -18.29
CA PRO A 46 -7.20 4.25 -17.58
C PRO A 46 -6.82 3.35 -16.40
N GLY A 47 -7.66 3.33 -15.38
CA GLY A 47 -7.57 2.34 -14.28
C GLY A 47 -6.39 2.53 -13.33
N ALA A 48 -5.85 3.76 -13.21
CA ALA A 48 -4.81 4.05 -12.21
C ALA A 48 -5.40 4.12 -10.79
N GLN A 49 -4.64 3.65 -9.80
CA GLN A 49 -5.02 3.72 -8.38
C GLN A 49 -3.81 4.05 -7.51
N PHE A 50 -4.00 4.81 -6.44
CA PHE A 50 -3.02 4.86 -5.36
C PHE A 50 -3.37 3.83 -4.30
N GLU A 51 -2.41 3.01 -3.88
CA GLU A 51 -2.50 2.15 -2.72
C GLU A 51 -1.65 2.73 -1.59
N PHE A 52 -2.26 2.91 -0.43
CA PHE A 52 -1.58 3.24 0.81
C PHE A 52 -1.53 1.98 1.65
N SER A 53 -0.37 1.67 2.23
CA SER A 53 -0.25 0.53 3.13
C SER A 53 0.55 0.83 4.39
N CYS A 54 0.15 0.16 5.47
CA CYS A 54 0.85 0.18 6.74
C CYS A 54 0.92 -1.23 7.31
N HIS A 55 2.13 -1.73 7.51
CA HIS A 55 2.41 -2.93 8.28
C HIS A 55 3.04 -2.51 9.62
N PRO A 56 2.32 -2.56 10.76
CA PRO A 56 2.82 -2.04 12.03
C PRO A 56 3.79 -2.95 12.79
N ALA A 57 4.22 -4.08 12.22
CA ALA A 57 5.16 -4.98 12.88
C ALA A 57 6.55 -4.34 13.06
N ARG A 58 7.41 -4.95 13.89
CA ARG A 58 8.77 -4.47 14.20
C ARG A 58 9.60 -4.15 12.94
N ASP A 59 9.52 -5.01 11.94
CA ASP A 59 10.21 -4.88 10.64
C ASP A 59 9.21 -4.55 9.52
N GLY A 60 8.14 -3.84 9.89
CA GLY A 60 7.10 -3.43 8.98
C GLY A 60 7.44 -2.16 8.21
N ALA A 61 6.56 -1.80 7.30
CA ALA A 61 6.75 -0.69 6.38
C ALA A 61 5.51 0.19 6.27
N LEU A 62 5.77 1.46 6.00
CA LEU A 62 4.82 2.39 5.42
C LEU A 62 5.09 2.40 3.91
N SER A 63 4.07 2.25 3.06
CA SER A 63 4.23 2.38 1.61
C SER A 63 3.12 3.19 0.95
N ILE A 64 3.48 3.82 -0.16
CA ILE A 64 2.56 4.46 -1.10
C ILE A 64 2.92 3.96 -2.49
N SER A 65 1.93 3.44 -3.20
CA SER A 65 2.09 2.84 -4.52
C SER A 65 1.14 3.46 -5.51
N LEU A 66 1.59 3.65 -6.75
CA LEU A 66 0.74 3.84 -7.93
C LEU A 66 0.60 2.48 -8.64
N ILE A 67 -0.64 2.04 -8.80
CA ILE A 67 -1.02 0.83 -9.53
C ILE A 67 -1.56 1.25 -10.89
N LEU A 68 -1.02 0.66 -11.95
CA LEU A 68 -1.39 0.88 -13.34
C LEU A 68 -1.98 -0.40 -13.91
N ALA A 69 -3.31 -0.52 -13.88
CA ALA A 69 -4.01 -1.75 -14.26
C ALA A 69 -3.79 -2.17 -15.73
N GLN A 70 -3.49 -1.23 -16.62
CA GLN A 70 -3.28 -1.47 -18.05
C GLN A 70 -1.89 -0.99 -18.48
N PRO A 71 -0.80 -1.67 -18.07
CA PRO A 71 0.56 -1.19 -18.34
C PRO A 71 0.89 -1.11 -19.84
N ASP A 72 0.29 -1.97 -20.67
CA ASP A 72 0.45 -1.93 -22.13
C ASP A 72 -0.10 -0.65 -22.78
N SER A 73 -0.92 0.11 -22.05
CA SER A 73 -1.39 1.42 -22.49
C SER A 73 -0.31 2.50 -22.33
N LEU A 74 0.74 2.30 -21.52
CA LEU A 74 1.83 3.27 -21.32
C LEU A 74 2.83 3.26 -22.48
N LYS A 75 2.40 3.75 -23.64
CA LYS A 75 3.30 3.96 -24.78
C LYS A 75 4.26 5.11 -24.47
N GLY A 76 5.56 4.87 -24.66
CA GLY A 76 6.59 5.90 -24.53
C GLY A 76 7.08 6.18 -23.11
N PHE A 77 6.63 5.41 -22.11
CA PHE A 77 7.24 5.37 -20.78
C PHE A 77 7.78 3.97 -20.53
N ALA A 78 9.10 3.83 -20.45
CA ALA A 78 9.76 2.55 -20.23
C ALA A 78 9.51 2.12 -18.78
N LEU A 79 8.58 1.18 -18.54
CA LEU A 79 8.28 0.66 -17.20
C LEU A 79 9.30 -0.39 -16.75
N ASP A 80 9.80 -1.18 -17.70
CA ASP A 80 10.81 -2.21 -17.54
C ASP A 80 12.10 -1.69 -16.86
N VAL A 81 12.51 -0.45 -17.14
CA VAL A 81 13.69 0.15 -16.50
C VAL A 81 13.51 0.41 -15.00
N PHE A 82 12.28 0.39 -14.49
CA PHE A 82 11.99 0.53 -13.06
C PHE A 82 11.85 -0.82 -12.35
N GLU A 83 11.86 -1.93 -13.09
CA GLU A 83 11.58 -3.25 -12.52
C GLU A 83 12.74 -3.77 -11.66
N GLY A 84 12.40 -4.25 -10.46
CA GLY A 84 13.32 -4.94 -9.58
C GLY A 84 14.24 -4.04 -8.73
N PRO A 85 15.07 -4.65 -7.86
CA PRO A 85 15.91 -3.92 -6.90
C PRO A 85 17.03 -3.12 -7.57
N ASP A 86 17.44 -3.51 -8.78
CA ASP A 86 18.47 -2.82 -9.57
C ASP A 86 17.87 -1.86 -10.60
N GLY A 87 16.55 -1.65 -10.58
CA GLY A 87 15.86 -0.72 -11.48
C GLY A 87 16.37 0.72 -11.34
N ALA A 88 16.31 1.49 -12.42
CA ALA A 88 16.77 2.88 -12.45
C ALA A 88 16.08 3.77 -11.42
N GLY A 89 14.84 3.45 -11.03
CA GLY A 89 14.09 4.16 -9.99
C GLY A 89 14.60 3.93 -8.57
N GLU A 90 15.30 2.84 -8.29
CA GLU A 90 15.95 2.60 -6.99
C GLU A 90 17.33 3.26 -6.92
N GLN A 91 18.00 3.42 -8.06
CA GLN A 91 19.35 4.00 -8.13
C GLN A 91 19.35 5.55 -8.21
N ARG A 92 18.20 6.16 -8.51
CA ARG A 92 18.07 7.60 -8.79
C ARG A 92 16.77 8.15 -8.23
N ASP A 93 16.80 9.40 -7.79
CA ASP A 93 15.60 10.12 -7.33
C ASP A 93 14.70 10.55 -8.51
N LEU A 94 14.05 9.58 -9.14
CA LEU A 94 13.18 9.80 -10.31
C LEU A 94 11.74 10.12 -9.93
N ALA A 95 11.33 9.86 -8.68
CA ALA A 95 9.99 10.15 -8.20
C ALA A 95 9.93 11.42 -7.35
N GLN A 96 8.92 12.24 -7.60
CA GLN A 96 8.51 13.34 -6.74
C GLN A 96 7.06 13.14 -6.31
N TRP A 97 6.88 13.02 -5.01
CA TRP A 97 5.58 12.96 -4.33
C TRP A 97 5.24 14.34 -3.79
N SER A 98 4.01 14.79 -4.00
CA SER A 98 3.54 16.08 -3.49
C SER A 98 2.17 15.97 -2.86
N VAL A 99 1.96 16.63 -1.72
CA VAL A 99 0.63 16.77 -1.13
C VAL A 99 0.25 18.23 -1.09
N ASP A 100 -0.84 18.55 -1.79
CA ASP A 100 -1.47 19.87 -1.71
C ASP A 100 -2.36 19.91 -0.47
N THR A 101 -2.23 20.95 0.33
CA THR A 101 -3.08 21.21 1.50
C THR A 101 -3.81 22.55 1.32
N ARG A 102 -4.67 22.95 2.28
CA ARG A 102 -5.20 24.33 2.32
C ARG A 102 -4.16 25.37 2.73
N GLY A 103 -3.05 24.94 3.35
CA GLY A 103 -1.92 25.78 3.70
C GLY A 103 -0.69 25.37 2.90
N ASP A 104 0.44 25.24 3.57
CA ASP A 104 1.66 24.80 2.92
C ASP A 104 1.56 23.31 2.54
N GLY A 105 1.83 23.03 1.27
CA GLY A 105 2.02 21.67 0.77
C GLY A 105 3.41 21.14 1.11
N ILE A 106 3.63 19.86 0.83
CA ILE A 106 4.96 19.25 0.92
C ILE A 106 5.32 18.58 -0.40
N ASN A 107 6.61 18.62 -0.73
CA ASN A 107 7.20 17.90 -1.85
C ASN A 107 8.34 17.03 -1.34
N VAL A 108 8.33 15.76 -1.73
CA VAL A 108 9.36 14.79 -1.35
C VAL A 108 9.86 14.10 -2.61
N LYS A 109 11.17 14.19 -2.85
CA LYS A 109 11.85 13.39 -3.88
C LYS A 109 12.37 12.09 -3.29
N GLY A 110 12.60 11.09 -4.13
CA GLY A 110 13.28 9.87 -3.72
C GLY A 110 13.18 8.74 -4.74
N PRO A 111 13.66 7.55 -4.35
CA PRO A 111 13.58 6.36 -5.17
C PRO A 111 12.14 5.85 -5.31
N ILE A 112 11.94 5.03 -6.33
CA ILE A 112 10.70 4.31 -6.61
C ILE A 112 11.00 2.97 -7.26
N SER A 113 10.49 1.90 -6.66
CA SER A 113 10.60 0.54 -7.20
C SER A 113 9.43 0.25 -8.14
N GLY A 114 9.68 -0.53 -9.19
CA GLY A 114 8.66 -1.07 -10.08
C GLY A 114 8.58 -2.60 -10.02
N TRP A 115 7.38 -3.15 -10.19
CA TRP A 115 7.18 -4.57 -10.46
C TRP A 115 5.81 -4.84 -11.09
N TYR A 116 5.66 -5.97 -11.75
CA TYR A 116 4.35 -6.47 -12.17
C TYR A 116 3.63 -7.12 -10.99
N GLY A 117 2.45 -6.61 -10.66
CA GLY A 117 1.60 -7.14 -9.61
C GLY A 117 1.11 -8.55 -9.93
N VAL A 118 0.95 -9.36 -8.89
CA VAL A 118 0.23 -10.63 -8.98
C VAL A 118 -1.28 -10.34 -8.99
N ASP A 119 -2.09 -11.24 -9.54
CA ASP A 119 -3.56 -11.18 -9.49
C ASP A 119 -4.23 -10.01 -10.24
N GLY A 120 -3.59 -9.47 -11.27
CA GLY A 120 -4.23 -8.53 -12.20
C GLY A 120 -4.11 -7.05 -11.83
N ASP A 121 -3.25 -6.71 -10.88
CA ASP A 121 -2.94 -5.31 -10.53
C ASP A 121 -2.15 -4.56 -11.63
N GLY A 122 -1.66 -5.25 -12.66
CA GLY A 122 -0.88 -4.64 -13.74
C GLY A 122 0.53 -4.28 -13.27
N PHE A 123 0.97 -3.05 -13.50
CA PHE A 123 2.31 -2.59 -13.05
C PHE A 123 2.20 -1.69 -11.83
N VAL A 124 3.04 -1.92 -10.83
CA VAL A 124 3.07 -1.19 -9.57
C VAL A 124 4.36 -0.39 -9.47
N LEU A 125 4.24 0.90 -9.21
CA LEU A 125 5.34 1.79 -8.82
C LEU A 125 5.18 2.15 -7.35
N SER A 126 6.14 1.80 -6.50
CA SER A 126 6.00 1.96 -5.05
C SER A 126 7.20 2.62 -4.41
N ARG A 127 6.91 3.40 -3.36
CA ARG A 127 7.91 3.83 -2.39
C ARG A 127 7.52 3.27 -1.03
N ALA A 128 8.48 2.65 -0.36
CA ALA A 128 8.32 2.13 0.99
C ALA A 128 9.45 2.62 1.90
N GLU A 129 9.14 2.84 3.18
CA GLU A 129 10.10 3.13 4.23
C GLU A 129 9.77 2.29 5.47
N PRO A 130 10.76 1.88 6.29
CA PRO A 130 10.50 1.22 7.56
C PRO A 130 9.56 2.06 8.43
N ASN A 131 8.57 1.41 9.05
CA ASN A 131 7.50 2.08 9.80
C ASN A 131 7.96 2.79 11.10
N ASN A 132 9.19 2.56 11.52
CA ASN A 132 9.81 3.07 12.75
C ASN A 132 10.95 4.06 12.44
N ARG A 133 11.04 4.53 11.19
CA ARG A 133 12.06 5.49 10.77
C ARG A 133 11.41 6.81 10.36
N ALA A 134 11.85 7.90 10.97
CA ALA A 134 11.47 9.25 10.56
C ALA A 134 12.16 9.62 9.24
N GLY A 135 11.58 9.18 8.12
CA GLY A 135 12.00 9.52 6.77
C GLY A 135 11.02 10.46 6.05
N ALA A 136 11.26 10.69 4.76
CA ALA A 136 10.44 11.62 4.01
C ALA A 136 9.06 11.06 3.67
N LEU A 137 8.91 9.73 3.57
CA LEU A 137 7.59 9.09 3.45
C LEU A 137 6.80 9.20 4.76
N HIS A 138 7.46 9.19 5.92
CA HIS A 138 6.82 9.44 7.22
C HIS A 138 6.25 10.86 7.30
N GLN A 139 7.02 11.85 6.85
CA GLN A 139 6.56 13.25 6.77
C GLN A 139 5.38 13.39 5.80
N LEU A 140 5.48 12.79 4.62
CA LEU A 140 4.41 12.78 3.64
C LEU A 140 3.14 12.11 4.21
N GLY A 141 3.28 10.98 4.89
CA GLY A 141 2.19 10.23 5.53
C GLY A 141 1.49 11.04 6.62
N LYS A 142 2.23 11.82 7.43
CA LYS A 142 1.64 12.75 8.40
C LYS A 142 0.80 13.82 7.73
N VAL A 143 1.28 14.41 6.64
CA VAL A 143 0.52 15.44 5.90
C VAL A 143 -0.71 14.81 5.21
N LEU A 144 -0.59 13.60 4.66
CA LEU A 144 -1.72 12.87 4.06
C LEU A 144 -2.83 12.54 5.07
N ALA A 145 -2.44 12.21 6.31
CA ALA A 145 -3.37 11.94 7.40
C ALA A 145 -4.03 13.21 7.97
N ASP A 146 -3.58 14.40 7.56
CA ASP A 146 -4.14 15.67 8.03
C ASP A 146 -5.47 16.00 7.30
N THR A 147 -6.43 16.54 8.04
CA THR A 147 -7.72 17.01 7.52
C THR A 147 -7.62 18.12 6.45
N GLN A 148 -6.48 18.80 6.37
CA GLN A 148 -6.19 19.84 5.38
C GLN A 148 -5.70 19.28 4.04
N ALA A 149 -5.31 18.01 3.96
CA ALA A 149 -4.87 17.39 2.72
C ALA A 149 -5.99 17.36 1.67
N ARG A 150 -5.66 17.77 0.44
CA ARG A 150 -6.62 17.87 -0.68
C ARG A 150 -6.27 16.96 -1.83
N ARG A 151 -5.00 16.86 -2.16
CA ARG A 151 -4.55 16.11 -3.34
C ARG A 151 -3.17 15.52 -3.10
N LEU A 152 -3.02 14.25 -3.46
CA LEU A 152 -1.72 13.63 -3.64
C LEU A 152 -1.38 13.64 -5.12
N ARG A 153 -0.13 13.99 -5.46
CA ARG A 153 0.41 13.83 -6.81
C ARG A 153 1.72 13.07 -6.77
N LEU A 154 1.96 12.34 -7.85
CA LEU A 154 3.21 11.68 -8.16
C LEU A 154 3.66 12.16 -9.55
N ALA A 155 4.91 12.54 -9.67
CA ALA A 155 5.59 12.70 -10.95
C ALA A 155 6.80 11.76 -10.98
N VAL A 156 6.90 10.92 -12.01
CA VAL A 156 8.05 10.03 -12.24
C VAL A 156 8.73 10.45 -13.53
N SER A 157 9.99 10.86 -13.43
CA SER A 157 10.81 11.25 -14.57
C SER A 157 11.33 10.01 -15.31
N PRO A 158 11.33 10.00 -16.65
CA PRO A 158 11.98 8.92 -17.40
C PRO A 158 13.50 8.97 -17.19
N PRO A 159 14.21 7.84 -17.13
CA PRO A 159 15.66 7.83 -16.87
C PRO A 159 16.51 8.52 -17.94
N THR A 160 16.05 8.52 -19.20
CA THR A 160 16.78 9.04 -20.35
C THR A 160 16.11 10.27 -20.96
N ALA A 161 14.97 10.09 -21.63
CA ALA A 161 14.21 11.13 -22.29
C ALA A 161 12.73 10.73 -22.44
N GLY A 162 11.84 11.71 -22.49
CA GLY A 162 10.41 11.50 -22.67
C GLY A 162 9.57 12.37 -21.75
N ALA A 163 8.24 12.23 -21.85
CA ALA A 163 7.33 12.88 -20.93
C ALA A 163 7.31 12.13 -19.58
N PRO A 164 7.19 12.83 -18.44
CA PRO A 164 7.04 12.18 -17.15
C PRO A 164 5.69 11.47 -17.05
N LEU A 165 5.68 10.36 -16.31
CA LEU A 165 4.45 9.78 -15.79
C LEU A 165 3.97 10.68 -14.66
N GLN A 166 2.72 11.12 -14.74
CA GLN A 166 2.06 11.89 -13.70
C GLN A 166 0.84 11.13 -13.20
N ALA A 167 0.59 11.18 -11.91
CA ALA A 167 -0.63 10.67 -11.32
C ALA A 167 -1.13 11.57 -10.20
N GLU A 168 -2.44 11.67 -10.03
CA GLU A 168 -3.07 12.43 -8.97
C GLU A 168 -4.33 11.77 -8.43
N VAL A 169 -4.60 12.01 -7.14
CA VAL A 169 -5.84 11.62 -6.48
C VAL A 169 -6.34 12.75 -5.58
N LEU A 170 -7.65 13.01 -5.65
CA LEU A 170 -8.33 13.91 -4.72
C LEU A 170 -8.62 13.16 -3.42
N LEU A 171 -8.32 13.80 -2.29
CA LEU A 171 -8.39 13.19 -0.96
C LEU A 171 -9.67 13.56 -0.21
N ASP A 172 -10.58 14.34 -0.81
CA ASP A 172 -11.80 14.81 -0.17
C ASP A 172 -12.65 13.64 0.36
N GLY A 173 -12.88 13.62 1.67
CA GLY A 173 -13.64 12.58 2.36
C GLY A 173 -12.81 11.34 2.73
N GLN A 174 -11.54 11.26 2.34
CA GLN A 174 -10.67 10.10 2.61
C GLN A 174 -9.74 10.31 3.82
N GLN A 175 -9.64 11.54 4.34
CA GLN A 175 -8.64 11.91 5.35
C GLN A 175 -8.74 11.07 6.62
N THR A 176 -9.95 10.85 7.15
CA THR A 176 -10.15 10.04 8.36
C THR A 176 -9.73 8.59 8.15
N ALA A 177 -10.07 8.01 7.00
CA ALA A 177 -9.70 6.63 6.68
C ALA A 177 -8.17 6.48 6.52
N LEU A 178 -7.54 7.42 5.83
CA LEU A 178 -6.09 7.47 5.68
C LEU A 178 -5.39 7.68 7.03
N ALA A 179 -5.91 8.58 7.88
CA ALA A 179 -5.36 8.80 9.21
C ALA A 179 -5.40 7.52 10.04
N GLU A 180 -6.55 6.84 10.09
CA GLU A 180 -6.69 5.58 10.83
C GLU A 180 -5.82 4.47 10.24
N LEU A 181 -5.67 4.40 8.91
CA LEU A 181 -4.80 3.46 8.23
C LEU A 181 -3.32 3.66 8.60
N LEU A 182 -2.82 4.90 8.49
CA LEU A 182 -1.39 5.21 8.55
C LEU A 182 -0.87 5.39 9.98
N LYS A 183 -1.74 5.82 10.91
CA LYS A 183 -1.39 6.12 12.31
C LYS A 183 -0.48 5.08 12.99
N PRO A 184 -0.66 3.75 12.83
CA PRO A 184 0.23 2.77 13.45
C PRO A 184 1.68 2.83 12.95
N CYS A 185 1.90 3.22 11.68
CA CYS A 185 3.21 3.34 11.04
C CYS A 185 3.80 4.76 11.11
N LEU A 186 3.10 5.71 11.74
CA LEU A 186 3.56 7.10 11.90
C LEU A 186 4.05 7.40 13.32
N LYS A 187 4.18 6.37 14.17
CA LYS A 187 4.75 6.50 15.50
C LYS A 187 6.28 6.74 15.39
N PRO A 188 6.85 7.61 16.21
CA PRO A 188 8.29 7.86 16.25
C PRO A 188 9.09 6.69 16.83
#